data_AF-D8J791-F1
#
_entry.id   AF-D8J791-F1
#
_cell.length_a   1.000
_cell.length_b   1.000
_cell.length_c   1.000
_cell.angle_alpha   90.00
_cell.angle_beta   90.00
_cell.angle_gamma   90.00
#
_symmetry.space_group_name_H-M   'P 1'
#
loop_
_entity.id
_entity.type
_entity.pdbx_description
1 polymer ?
#
loop_
_entity_poly.entity_id
_entity_poly.type
_entity_poly.pdbx_seq_one_letter_code
_entity_poly.pdbx_strand_id
1 'polypeptide(L)'
;MSAFVSLLALGDLFPRGVLPYLLGGLLVGLGTAVIYLATGIIAGASTFLDSTLSYVSSVERFNRFKYVTSRGWRLVFTAGIVSGAAVYVLVSGSGVWTTDVQWWRLLGGGVLVGVGTRLGKGCTSGHGVCGVGSLSNTSLVNVATFLGFAVGTAQLVQALGVAP
;
A
#
# COMPACT_ATOMS: atom_id res chain seq x y z
N MET A 1 -21.39 11.20 -31.38
CA MET A 1 -21.85 10.46 -30.17
C MET A 1 -20.77 9.61 -29.52
N SER A 2 -19.79 9.07 -30.24
CA SER A 2 -18.69 8.25 -29.69
C SER A 2 -17.62 9.03 -28.89
N ALA A 3 -17.29 10.27 -29.28
CA ALA A 3 -16.31 11.08 -28.54
C ALA A 3 -16.86 11.62 -27.20
N PHE A 4 -18.18 11.78 -27.07
CA PHE A 4 -18.83 12.30 -25.86
C PHE A 4 -18.92 11.22 -24.76
N VAL A 5 -19.07 9.95 -25.14
CA VAL A 5 -19.03 8.80 -24.21
C VAL A 5 -17.62 8.56 -23.65
N SER A 6 -16.56 8.77 -24.45
CA SER A 6 -15.18 8.66 -23.95
C SER A 6 -14.79 9.75 -22.96
N LEU A 7 -15.35 10.96 -23.05
CA LEU A 7 -15.10 12.04 -22.09
C LEU A 7 -15.86 11.84 -20.77
N LEU A 8 -17.09 11.31 -20.84
CA LEU A 8 -17.89 10.93 -19.65
C LEU A 8 -17.18 9.88 -18.79
N ALA A 9 -16.53 8.88 -19.41
CA ALA A 9 -15.82 7.82 -18.69
C ALA A 9 -14.56 8.29 -17.94
N LEU A 10 -13.82 9.28 -18.47
CA LEU A 10 -12.62 9.83 -17.82
C LEU A 10 -12.95 10.74 -16.63
N GLY A 11 -14.08 11.46 -16.69
CA GLY A 11 -14.56 12.29 -15.58
C GLY A 11 -14.93 11.48 -14.34
N ASP A 12 -15.59 10.33 -14.55
CA ASP A 12 -15.97 9.42 -13.46
C ASP A 12 -14.77 8.65 -12.88
N LEU A 13 -13.80 8.29 -13.73
CA LEU A 13 -12.57 7.61 -13.28
C LEU A 13 -11.62 8.55 -12.52
N PHE A 14 -11.60 9.84 -12.89
CA PHE A 14 -10.73 10.85 -12.30
C PHE A 14 -11.54 12.05 -11.78
N PRO A 15 -12.30 11.87 -10.67
CA PRO A 15 -13.23 12.89 -10.16
C PRO A 15 -12.56 14.20 -9.71
N ARG A 16 -11.22 14.23 -9.60
CA ARG A 16 -10.42 15.41 -9.25
C ARG A 16 -9.54 15.90 -10.41
N GLY A 17 -9.84 15.46 -11.64
CA GLY A 17 -8.98 15.63 -12.81
C GLY A 17 -7.77 14.68 -12.78
N VAL A 18 -7.04 14.59 -13.89
CA VAL A 18 -5.95 13.61 -14.06
C VAL A 18 -4.66 14.00 -13.32
N LEU A 19 -4.44 15.30 -13.12
CA LEU A 19 -3.18 15.84 -12.63
C LEU A 19 -2.75 15.31 -11.24
N PRO A 20 -3.62 15.24 -10.20
CA PRO A 20 -3.23 14.72 -8.89
C PRO A 20 -2.79 13.26 -8.93
N TYR A 21 -3.41 12.44 -9.78
CA TYR A 21 -3.08 11.02 -9.93
C TYR A 21 -1.73 10.83 -10.62
N LEU A 22 -1.45 11.61 -11.67
CA LEU A 22 -0.15 11.60 -12.35
C LEU A 22 0.97 12.07 -11.43
N LEU A 23 0.79 13.20 -10.74
CA LEU A 23 1.79 13.73 -9.81
C LEU A 23 2.05 12.76 -8.67
N GLY A 24 1.00 12.21 -8.07
CA GLY A 24 1.14 11.18 -7.02
C GLY A 24 1.88 9.95 -7.51
N GLY A 25 1.52 9.44 -8.69
CA GLY A 25 2.20 8.29 -9.31
C GLY A 25 3.67 8.56 -9.61
N LEU A 26 4.00 9.73 -10.16
CA LEU A 26 5.38 10.14 -10.43
C LEU A 26 6.20 10.26 -9.15
N LEU A 27 5.65 10.90 -8.11
CA LEU A 27 6.34 11.04 -6.81
C LEU A 27 6.60 9.69 -6.14
N VAL A 28 5.60 8.80 -6.12
CA VAL A 28 5.76 7.44 -5.57
C VAL A 28 6.78 6.64 -6.40
N GLY A 29 6.68 6.70 -7.73
CA GLY A 29 7.60 6.04 -8.65
C GLY A 29 9.04 6.49 -8.43
N LEU A 30 9.29 7.81 -8.42
CA LEU A 30 10.59 8.40 -8.12
C LEU A 30 11.10 7.99 -6.75
N GLY A 31 10.25 8.02 -5.72
CA GLY A 31 10.63 7.59 -4.37
C GLY A 31 11.11 6.14 -4.33
N THR A 32 10.38 5.21 -4.96
CA THR A 32 10.80 3.81 -5.03
C THR A 32 12.04 3.60 -5.89
N ALA A 33 12.20 4.36 -6.98
CA ALA A 33 13.39 4.31 -7.83
C ALA A 33 14.63 4.80 -7.09
N VAL A 34 14.55 5.92 -6.36
CA VAL A 34 15.66 6.44 -5.53
C VAL A 34 16.08 5.41 -4.48
N ILE A 35 15.11 4.82 -3.78
CA ILE A 35 15.39 3.74 -2.82
C ILE A 35 16.15 2.59 -3.49
N TYR A 36 15.66 2.12 -4.63
CA TYR A 36 16.25 0.99 -5.32
C TYR A 36 17.66 1.31 -5.85
N LEU A 37 17.85 2.49 -6.47
CA LEU A 37 19.14 2.91 -7.01
C LEU A 37 20.19 3.14 -5.91
N ALA A 38 19.78 3.67 -4.74
CA ALA A 38 20.69 3.96 -3.64
C ALA A 38 21.06 2.71 -2.81
N THR A 39 20.14 1.75 -2.66
CA THR A 39 20.31 0.62 -1.73
C THR A 39 20.33 -0.75 -2.38
N GLY A 40 19.89 -0.87 -3.63
CA GLY A 40 19.62 -2.15 -4.28
C GLY A 40 18.40 -2.90 -3.71
N ILE A 41 17.63 -2.27 -2.81
CA ILE A 41 16.51 -2.91 -2.12
C ILE A 41 15.18 -2.46 -2.73
N ILE A 42 14.29 -3.42 -2.95
CA ILE A 42 12.91 -3.14 -3.39
C ILE A 42 12.10 -2.60 -2.21
N ALA A 43 11.43 -1.46 -2.41
CA ALA A 43 10.56 -0.86 -1.41
C ALA A 43 9.33 -1.74 -1.13
N GLY A 44 9.19 -2.22 0.11
CA GLY A 44 8.08 -3.11 0.47
C GLY A 44 7.82 -3.18 1.97
N ALA A 45 6.54 -3.13 2.35
CA ALA A 45 6.12 -3.04 3.76
C ALA A 45 5.64 -4.39 4.37
N SER A 46 5.40 -5.42 3.54
CA SER A 46 4.73 -6.69 3.96
C SER A 46 5.43 -7.47 5.07
N THR A 47 6.69 -7.15 5.35
CA THR A 47 7.51 -7.86 6.32
C THR A 47 7.93 -6.98 7.49
N PHE A 48 7.45 -5.73 7.55
CA PHE A 48 7.70 -4.79 8.63
C PHE A 48 7.39 -5.40 10.00
N LEU A 49 6.18 -5.97 10.17
CA LEU A 49 5.76 -6.56 11.43
C LEU A 49 6.66 -7.73 11.86
N ASP A 50 6.96 -8.66 10.94
CA ASP A 50 7.88 -9.79 11.22
C ASP A 50 9.27 -9.30 11.67
N SER A 51 9.82 -8.27 11.01
CA SER A 51 11.12 -7.70 11.41
C SER A 51 11.08 -6.89 12.69
N THR A 52 10.01 -6.16 12.96
CA THR A 52 9.90 -5.35 14.16
C THR A 52 9.73 -6.26 15.38
N LEU A 53 8.94 -7.34 15.26
CA LEU A 53 8.82 -8.34 16.30
C LEU A 53 10.14 -9.07 16.58
N SER A 54 11.09 -9.11 15.64
CA SER A 54 12.44 -9.66 15.89
C SER A 54 13.26 -8.87 16.92
N TYR A 55 12.86 -7.64 17.29
CA TYR A 55 13.51 -6.90 18.39
C TYR A 55 13.08 -7.38 19.78
N VAL A 56 11.84 -7.88 19.90
CA VAL A 56 11.19 -8.10 21.20
C VAL A 56 10.80 -9.55 21.45
N SER A 57 10.65 -10.36 20.40
CA SER A 57 10.22 -11.75 20.50
C SER A 57 11.39 -12.71 20.33
N SER A 58 11.47 -13.74 21.17
CA SER A 58 12.42 -14.85 21.06
C SER A 58 11.94 -15.99 20.15
N VAL A 59 10.76 -15.86 19.54
CA VAL A 59 10.19 -16.90 18.66
C VAL A 59 11.04 -17.05 17.40
N GLU A 60 11.44 -18.29 17.08
CA GLU A 60 12.34 -18.62 15.96
C GLU A 60 11.84 -18.06 14.61
N ARG A 61 10.52 -18.09 14.40
CA ARG A 61 9.87 -17.54 13.19
C ARG A 61 10.26 -16.08 12.89
N PHE A 62 10.34 -15.24 13.92
CA PHE A 62 10.65 -13.81 13.81
C PHE A 62 12.16 -13.54 13.80
N ASN A 63 12.96 -14.43 14.38
CA ASN A 63 14.42 -14.32 14.45
C ASN A 63 15.16 -14.93 13.27
N ARG A 64 14.47 -15.21 12.15
CA ARG A 64 15.12 -15.67 10.92
C ARG A 64 16.10 -14.62 10.41
N PHE A 65 17.25 -15.08 9.90
CA PHE A 65 18.34 -14.23 9.41
C PHE A 65 17.85 -13.07 8.51
N LYS A 66 16.95 -13.38 7.57
CA LYS A 66 16.33 -12.38 6.66
C LYS A 66 15.65 -11.22 7.39
N TYR A 67 15.03 -11.45 8.54
CA TYR A 67 14.32 -10.41 9.30
C TYR A 67 15.27 -9.61 10.18
N VAL A 68 16.20 -10.29 10.84
CA VAL A 68 17.18 -9.63 11.71
C VAL A 68 18.12 -8.70 10.91
N THR A 69 18.50 -9.09 9.70
CA THR A 69 19.35 -8.24 8.82
C THR A 69 18.59 -7.05 8.22
N SER A 70 17.30 -7.21 7.92
CA SER A 70 16.50 -6.15 7.25
C SER A 70 15.68 -5.27 8.20
N ARG A 71 15.68 -5.55 9.51
CA ARG A 71 14.85 -4.84 10.49
C ARG A 71 15.12 -3.34 10.57
N GLY A 72 16.38 -2.92 10.52
CA GLY A 72 16.75 -1.49 10.56
C GLY A 72 16.21 -0.74 9.35
N TRP A 73 16.43 -1.28 8.14
CA TRP A 73 15.91 -0.70 6.91
C TRP A 73 14.38 -0.61 6.90
N ARG A 74 13.68 -1.65 7.36
CA ARG A 74 12.21 -1.64 7.41
C ARG A 74 11.68 -0.63 8.41
N LEU A 75 12.35 -0.43 9.54
CA LEU A 75 12.03 0.65 10.47
C LEU A 75 12.19 2.02 9.81
N VAL A 76 13.32 2.27 9.14
CA VAL A 76 13.58 3.54 8.44
C VAL A 76 12.53 3.78 7.34
N PHE A 77 12.23 2.77 6.53
CA PHE A 77 11.24 2.87 5.47
C PHE A 77 9.84 3.21 6.00
N THR A 78 9.37 2.51 7.03
CA THR A 78 8.05 2.77 7.62
C THR A 78 8.02 4.11 8.36
N ALA A 79 9.09 4.47 9.08
CA ALA A 79 9.21 5.77 9.71
C ALA A 79 9.17 6.89 8.66
N GLY A 80 9.79 6.70 7.49
CA GLY A 80 9.75 7.63 6.37
C GLY A 80 8.34 7.83 5.79
N ILE A 81 7.55 6.75 5.68
CA ILE A 81 6.14 6.86 5.24
C ILE A 81 5.32 7.66 6.26
N VAL A 82 5.47 7.34 7.56
CA VAL A 82 4.73 8.00 8.65
C VAL A 82 5.14 9.47 8.76
N SER A 83 6.43 9.77 8.72
CA SER A 83 6.93 11.15 8.79
C SER A 83 6.55 11.95 7.55
N GLY A 84 6.55 11.36 6.36
CA GLY A 84 6.07 12.00 5.13
C GLY A 84 4.61 12.43 5.24
N ALA A 85 3.75 11.56 5.78
CA ALA A 85 2.35 11.89 6.04
C ALA A 85 2.21 13.00 7.09
N ALA A 86 3.01 12.96 8.17
CA ALA A 86 3.00 13.99 9.21
C ALA A 86 3.44 15.36 8.66
N VAL A 87 4.52 15.41 7.88
CA VAL A 87 5.00 16.64 7.22
C VAL A 87 3.93 17.19 6.28
N TYR A 88 3.26 16.34 5.51
CA TYR A 88 2.17 16.78 4.65
C TYR A 88 1.04 17.46 5.43
N VAL A 89 0.61 16.88 6.56
CA VAL A 89 -0.43 17.47 7.42
C VAL A 89 0.02 18.84 7.96
N LEU A 90 1.26 18.93 8.44
CA LEU A 90 1.82 20.17 9.00
C LEU A 90 1.96 21.29 7.97
N VAL A 91 2.39 20.96 6.76
CA VAL A 91 2.63 21.95 5.68
C VAL A 91 1.33 22.37 5.00
N SER A 92 0.41 21.42 4.77
CA SER A 92 -0.85 21.72 4.07
C SER A 92 -1.89 22.40 4.97
N GLY A 93 -1.75 22.30 6.30
CA GLY A 93 -2.75 22.80 7.25
C GLY A 93 -4.09 22.06 7.16
N SER A 94 -4.12 20.89 6.54
CA SER A 94 -5.36 20.13 6.26
C SER A 94 -6.02 19.52 7.50
N GLY A 95 -5.39 19.64 8.67
CA GLY A 95 -5.84 19.01 9.91
C GLY A 95 -5.56 17.50 9.94
N VAL A 96 -5.72 16.88 11.11
CA VAL A 96 -5.57 15.43 11.25
C VAL A 96 -6.81 14.74 10.68
N TRP A 97 -6.63 13.93 9.64
CA TRP A 97 -7.72 13.10 9.12
C TRP A 97 -8.03 11.98 10.11
N THR A 98 -9.31 11.82 10.42
CA THR A 98 -9.84 10.73 11.25
C THR A 98 -10.90 9.97 10.47
N THR A 99 -11.14 8.72 10.87
CA THR A 99 -12.14 7.86 10.22
C THR A 99 -13.24 7.51 11.22
N ASP A 100 -14.48 7.48 10.74
CA ASP A 100 -15.63 7.02 11.53
C ASP A 100 -15.69 5.48 11.65
N VAL A 101 -14.81 4.77 10.92
CA VAL A 101 -14.74 3.32 10.95
C VAL A 101 -14.38 2.81 12.35
N GLN A 102 -15.19 1.89 12.86
CA GLN A 102 -15.04 1.29 14.17
C GLN A 102 -13.69 0.58 14.31
N TRP A 103 -13.00 0.80 15.43
CA TRP A 103 -11.63 0.30 15.69
C TRP A 103 -11.47 -1.21 15.50
N TRP A 104 -12.50 -2.00 15.83
CA TRP A 104 -12.47 -3.46 15.70
C TRP A 104 -12.48 -3.92 14.24
N ARG A 105 -13.12 -3.16 13.33
CA ARG A 105 -13.07 -3.44 11.87
C ARG A 105 -11.69 -3.12 11.32
N LEU A 106 -11.06 -2.04 11.78
CA LEU A 106 -9.69 -1.71 11.40
C LEU A 106 -8.72 -2.79 11.90
N LEU A 107 -8.89 -3.26 13.13
CA LEU A 107 -8.09 -4.35 13.70
C LEU A 107 -8.28 -5.65 12.92
N GLY A 108 -9.53 -6.08 12.70
CA GLY A 108 -9.85 -7.28 11.94
C GLY A 108 -9.34 -7.22 10.49
N GLY A 109 -9.55 -6.09 9.82
CA GLY A 109 -9.04 -5.84 8.47
C GLY A 109 -7.51 -5.87 8.43
N GLY A 110 -6.84 -5.27 9.41
CA GLY A 110 -5.38 -5.30 9.54
C GLY A 110 -4.83 -6.73 9.68
N VAL A 111 -5.48 -7.57 10.48
CA VAL A 111 -5.10 -9.00 10.62
C VAL A 111 -5.29 -9.74 9.30
N LEU A 112 -6.44 -9.57 8.64
CA LEU A 112 -6.72 -10.20 7.35
C LEU A 112 -5.71 -9.77 6.27
N VAL A 113 -5.37 -8.48 6.19
CA VAL A 113 -4.35 -7.95 5.30
C VAL A 113 -2.96 -8.51 5.65
N GLY A 114 -2.62 -8.62 6.93
CA GLY A 114 -1.36 -9.22 7.37
C GLY A 114 -1.21 -10.68 6.95
N VAL A 115 -2.27 -11.48 7.14
CA VAL A 115 -2.30 -12.89 6.69
C VAL A 115 -2.27 -12.97 5.16
N GLY A 116 -3.09 -12.18 4.47
CA GLY A 116 -3.20 -12.18 3.02
C GLY A 116 -1.90 -11.79 2.33
N THR A 117 -1.22 -10.73 2.79
CA THR A 117 0.08 -10.33 2.23
C THR A 117 1.16 -11.38 2.46
N ARG A 118 1.03 -12.20 3.50
CA ARG A 118 1.94 -13.33 3.74
C ARG A 118 1.69 -14.50 2.79
N LEU A 119 0.43 -14.86 2.59
CA LEU A 119 0.02 -15.89 1.64
C LEU A 119 0.39 -15.50 0.20
N GLY A 120 0.15 -14.24 -0.16
CA GLY A 120 0.51 -13.66 -1.47
C GLY A 120 2.00 -13.36 -1.65
N LYS A 121 2.85 -13.64 -0.65
CA LYS A 121 4.31 -13.37 -0.64
C LYS A 121 4.69 -11.91 -0.92
N GLY A 122 3.77 -10.96 -0.71
CA GLY A 122 4.01 -9.54 -0.91
C GLY A 122 2.78 -8.69 -0.63
N CYS A 123 2.97 -7.38 -0.65
CA CYS A 123 1.92 -6.38 -0.48
C CYS A 123 1.75 -5.56 -1.77
N THR A 124 0.78 -4.65 -1.77
CA THR A 124 0.52 -3.74 -2.90
C THR A 124 1.69 -2.82 -3.21
N SER A 125 2.53 -2.42 -2.26
CA SER A 125 3.74 -1.65 -2.58
C SER A 125 4.80 -2.50 -3.29
N GLY A 126 5.04 -3.73 -2.81
CA GLY A 126 6.03 -4.62 -3.41
C GLY A 126 5.61 -5.17 -4.79
N HIS A 127 4.42 -5.76 -4.90
CA HIS A 127 3.92 -6.28 -6.17
C HIS A 127 3.32 -5.19 -7.06
N GLY A 128 2.53 -4.28 -6.49
CA GLY A 128 1.82 -3.25 -7.25
C GLY A 128 2.72 -2.13 -7.75
N VAL A 129 3.49 -1.48 -6.88
CA VAL A 129 4.35 -0.36 -7.32
C VAL A 129 5.61 -0.91 -7.99
N CYS A 130 6.44 -1.65 -7.26
CA CYS A 130 7.74 -2.10 -7.78
C CYS A 130 7.60 -3.26 -8.78
N GLY A 131 6.77 -4.26 -8.48
CA GLY A 131 6.64 -5.46 -9.31
C GLY A 131 5.97 -5.22 -10.66
N VAL A 132 4.90 -4.41 -10.73
CA VAL A 132 4.31 -3.98 -12.01
C VAL A 132 5.27 -3.06 -12.75
N GLY A 133 5.93 -2.13 -12.04
CA GLY A 133 6.94 -1.24 -12.63
C GLY A 133 8.12 -1.98 -13.27
N SER A 134 8.46 -3.18 -12.78
CA SER A 134 9.48 -4.05 -13.35
C SER A 134 8.94 -5.09 -14.35
N LEU A 135 7.68 -4.96 -14.81
CA LEU A 135 7.00 -5.88 -15.72
C LEU A 135 7.00 -7.35 -15.27
N SER A 136 6.86 -7.60 -13.96
CA SER A 136 6.79 -8.95 -13.43
C SER A 136 5.42 -9.59 -13.70
N ASN A 137 5.38 -10.66 -14.49
CA ASN A 137 4.16 -11.44 -14.77
C ASN A 137 3.45 -11.91 -13.50
N THR A 138 4.20 -12.40 -12.52
CA THR A 138 3.64 -12.84 -11.23
C THR A 138 3.03 -11.68 -10.45
N SER A 139 3.64 -10.50 -10.52
CA SER A 139 3.13 -9.30 -9.85
C SER A 139 1.87 -8.77 -10.53
N LEU A 140 1.80 -8.79 -11.86
CA LEU A 140 0.60 -8.41 -12.61
C LEU A 140 -0.60 -9.28 -12.22
N VAL A 141 -0.43 -10.60 -12.17
CA VAL A 141 -1.49 -11.53 -11.77
C VAL A 141 -1.89 -11.33 -10.30
N ASN A 142 -0.92 -11.17 -9.40
CA ASN A 142 -1.19 -10.92 -7.99
C ASN A 142 -1.98 -9.61 -7.78
N VAL A 143 -1.61 -8.55 -8.48
CA VAL A 143 -2.25 -7.23 -8.37
C VAL A 143 -3.66 -7.26 -8.95
N ALA A 144 -3.85 -7.87 -10.12
CA ALA A 144 -5.17 -8.03 -10.72
C ALA A 144 -6.11 -8.81 -9.79
N THR A 145 -5.61 -9.90 -9.20
CA THR A 145 -6.38 -10.72 -8.25
C THR A 145 -6.74 -9.92 -7.00
N PHE A 146 -5.76 -9.29 -6.35
CA PHE A 146 -5.99 -8.52 -5.12
C PHE A 146 -6.96 -7.35 -5.35
N LEU A 147 -6.79 -6.59 -6.44
CA LEU A 147 -7.69 -5.49 -6.78
C LEU A 147 -9.10 -5.99 -7.09
N GLY A 148 -9.23 -7.10 -7.83
CA GLY A 148 -10.53 -7.71 -8.12
C GLY A 148 -11.29 -8.08 -6.85
N PHE A 149 -10.65 -8.77 -5.92
CA PHE A 149 -11.25 -9.11 -4.62
C PHE A 149 -11.52 -7.88 -3.75
N ALA A 150 -10.61 -6.89 -3.73
CA ALA A 150 -10.78 -5.68 -2.94
C ALA A 150 -11.98 -4.86 -3.42
N VAL A 151 -12.09 -4.63 -4.73
CA VAL A 151 -13.22 -3.93 -5.35
C VAL A 151 -14.52 -4.71 -5.14
N GLY A 152 -14.51 -6.02 -5.42
CA GLY A 152 -15.69 -6.87 -5.23
C GLY A 152 -16.18 -6.89 -3.78
N THR A 153 -15.26 -7.00 -2.82
CA THR A 153 -15.61 -6.97 -1.39
C THR A 153 -16.14 -5.60 -0.99
N ALA A 154 -15.54 -4.50 -1.46
CA ALA A 154 -16.02 -3.15 -1.16
C ALA A 154 -17.44 -2.93 -1.68
N GLN A 155 -17.72 -3.35 -2.91
CA GLN A 155 -19.06 -3.26 -3.52
C GLN A 155 -20.09 -4.13 -2.77
N LEU A 156 -19.71 -5.36 -2.40
CA LEU A 156 -20.59 -6.24 -1.63
C LEU A 156 -20.93 -5.66 -0.26
N VAL A 157 -19.92 -5.19 0.48
CA VAL A 157 -20.10 -4.62 1.82
C VAL A 157 -20.95 -3.33 1.76
N GLN A 158 -20.74 -2.51 0.74
CA GLN A 158 -21.57 -1.33 0.49
C GLN A 158 -23.03 -1.72 0.16
N ALA A 159 -23.25 -2.75 -0.67
CA ALA A 159 -24.57 -3.25 -1.01
C ALA A 159 -25.32 -3.85 0.20
N LEU A 160 -24.59 -4.36 1.18
CA LEU A 160 -25.14 -4.81 2.47
C LEU A 160 -25.44 -3.66 3.45
N GLY A 161 -25.27 -2.40 3.02
CA GLY A 161 -25.57 -1.22 3.82
C GLY A 161 -24.52 -0.88 4.88
N VAL A 162 -23.34 -1.48 4.81
CA VAL A 162 -22.27 -1.20 5.77
C VAL A 162 -21.54 0.08 5.35
N ALA A 163 -21.83 1.18 6.05
CA ALA A 163 -21.12 2.44 5.92
C ALA A 163 -19.87 2.49 6.85
N PRO A 164 -18.91 3.38 6.59
CA PRO A 164 -17.91 3.79 7.57
C PRO A 164 -18.56 4.17 8.90
#